data_AF-A0A923QMY8-F1
#
_entry.id   AF-A0A923QMY8-F1
#
_cell.length_a   1.000
_cell.length_b   1.000
_cell.length_c   1.000
_cell.angle_alpha   90.00
_cell.angle_beta   90.00
_cell.angle_gamma   90.00
#
_symmetry.space_group_name_H-M   'P 1'
#
loop_
_entity.id
_entity.type
_entity.pdbx_description
1 polymer ?
#
loop_
_entity_poly.entity_id
_entity_poly.type
_entity_poly.pdbx_seq_one_letter_code
_entity_poly.pdbx_strand_id
1 'polypeptide(L)'
;MRKIRWSVLFLILQLGFATVNAFAQTKNRIILTGKFENFTGNSLDLYLTNISLGDVNHKIPVINGEFTIPDSLITTAQTGILAFKNTNDYLLISVLLAPKYRISLKADALNTIRFYETFVWSGHGSLINNFYSEMNKNLWDFDESGKTDFDIWFKVTRKTTDSLYHKYSNTYKDVHDPNFSYFQKIIFYDIQFHRLNNLMRRACIMLDHKTPEEVNDYIKANYDQSILKNISDKQFLASADYRRLMSASFWHLFYLVKYDDKVHPDVSRTKYQIYLDKILQVYKDEVRDYVLYKFIHLNLVEAVSSYEEFRERAALTMPILNSFKNKAYNNKLIRSIQNKESKLVRV
;
A
#
# COMPACT_ATOMS: atom_id res chain seq x y z
N MET A 1 -14.92 -65.96 -21.99
CA MET A 1 -14.43 -64.56 -22.06
C MET A 1 -15.60 -63.57 -21.97
N ARG A 2 -16.02 -63.12 -20.76
CA ARG A 2 -17.05 -62.06 -20.62
C ARG A 2 -17.14 -61.42 -19.21
N LYS A 3 -16.01 -61.28 -18.49
CA LYS A 3 -15.98 -60.69 -17.13
C LYS A 3 -15.16 -59.41 -16.97
N ILE A 4 -14.52 -58.90 -18.03
CA ILE A 4 -13.57 -57.76 -17.92
C ILE A 4 -14.22 -56.39 -18.20
N ARG A 5 -15.46 -56.34 -18.74
CA ARG A 5 -16.07 -55.06 -19.16
C ARG A 5 -16.69 -54.20 -18.05
N TRP A 6 -17.02 -54.76 -16.89
CA TRP A 6 -17.70 -54.00 -15.83
C TRP A 6 -16.72 -53.27 -14.90
N SER A 7 -15.55 -53.86 -14.62
CA SER A 7 -14.55 -53.29 -13.71
C SER A 7 -13.91 -52.01 -14.27
N VAL A 8 -13.67 -51.97 -15.58
CA VAL A 8 -13.08 -50.80 -16.26
C VAL A 8 -14.09 -49.65 -16.35
N LEU A 9 -15.37 -49.94 -16.59
CA LEU A 9 -16.42 -48.91 -16.59
C LEU A 9 -16.60 -48.29 -15.20
N PHE A 10 -16.52 -49.10 -14.15
CA PHE A 10 -16.63 -48.64 -12.76
C PHE A 10 -15.44 -47.75 -12.34
N LEU A 11 -14.22 -48.09 -12.79
CA LEU A 11 -13.03 -47.28 -12.53
C LEU A 11 -13.07 -45.93 -13.26
N ILE A 12 -13.54 -45.91 -14.51
CA ILE A 12 -13.70 -44.67 -15.30
C ILE A 12 -14.79 -43.78 -14.69
N LEU A 13 -15.90 -44.37 -14.22
CA LEU A 13 -16.94 -43.63 -13.48
C LEU A 13 -16.42 -43.07 -12.16
N GLN A 14 -15.65 -43.83 -11.38
CA GLN A 14 -15.05 -43.31 -10.13
C GLN A 14 -14.01 -42.22 -10.38
N LEU A 15 -13.19 -42.34 -11.43
CA LEU A 15 -12.26 -41.27 -11.85
C LEU A 15 -13.01 -40.03 -12.36
N GLY A 16 -14.13 -40.22 -13.06
CA GLY A 16 -15.03 -39.14 -13.48
C GLY A 16 -15.67 -38.41 -12.30
N PHE A 17 -16.16 -39.14 -11.29
CA PHE A 17 -16.72 -38.55 -10.07
C PHE A 17 -15.65 -37.87 -9.20
N ALA A 18 -14.43 -38.42 -9.13
CA ALA A 18 -13.32 -37.79 -8.40
C ALA A 18 -12.85 -36.49 -9.08
N THR A 19 -12.81 -36.46 -10.42
CA THR A 19 -12.42 -35.26 -11.17
C THR A 19 -13.50 -34.18 -11.16
N VAL A 20 -14.78 -34.55 -11.21
CA VAL A 20 -15.90 -33.60 -11.07
C VAL A 20 -16.00 -33.07 -9.64
N ASN A 21 -15.77 -33.88 -8.60
CA ASN A 21 -15.73 -33.41 -7.21
C ASN A 21 -14.51 -32.53 -6.90
N ALA A 22 -13.35 -32.81 -7.52
CA ALA A 22 -12.17 -31.94 -7.42
C ALA A 22 -12.40 -30.58 -8.11
N PHE A 23 -13.11 -30.55 -9.24
CA PHE A 23 -13.52 -29.31 -9.92
C PHE A 23 -14.67 -28.57 -9.21
N ALA A 24 -15.54 -29.28 -8.48
CA ALA A 24 -16.59 -28.67 -7.67
C ALA A 24 -16.06 -28.05 -6.37
N GLN A 25 -15.02 -28.64 -5.75
CA GLN A 25 -14.36 -28.06 -4.57
C GLN A 25 -13.44 -26.86 -4.85
N THR A 26 -13.17 -26.56 -6.13
CA THR A 26 -12.50 -25.31 -6.53
C THR A 26 -13.45 -24.12 -6.68
N LYS A 27 -14.77 -24.32 -6.61
CA LYS A 27 -15.74 -23.21 -6.56
C LYS A 27 -15.88 -22.69 -5.13
N ASN A 28 -15.41 -21.47 -4.92
CA ASN A 28 -15.61 -20.63 -3.73
C ASN A 28 -14.77 -20.98 -2.48
N ARG A 29 -13.45 -21.14 -2.64
CA ARG A 29 -12.56 -20.96 -1.48
C ARG A 29 -12.61 -19.49 -1.05
N ILE A 30 -12.94 -19.25 0.21
CA ILE A 30 -13.02 -17.92 0.81
C ILE A 30 -11.72 -17.66 1.56
N ILE A 31 -11.10 -16.51 1.31
CA ILE A 31 -9.87 -16.11 2.01
C ILE A 31 -10.15 -15.24 3.24
N LEU A 32 -11.16 -14.38 3.14
CA LEU A 32 -11.60 -13.51 4.21
C LEU A 32 -13.11 -13.50 4.28
N THR A 33 -13.66 -13.79 5.46
CA THR A 33 -15.03 -13.45 5.82
C THR A 33 -15.01 -12.27 6.78
N GLY A 34 -16.06 -11.46 6.79
CA GLY A 34 -16.22 -10.49 7.86
C GLY A 34 -17.65 -10.22 8.23
N LYS A 35 -17.83 -9.75 9.47
CA LYS A 35 -19.10 -9.35 10.05
C LYS A 35 -18.94 -8.02 10.78
N PHE A 36 -19.68 -7.02 10.33
CA PHE A 36 -19.73 -5.71 10.93
C PHE A 36 -21.09 -5.49 11.60
N GLU A 37 -21.09 -5.41 12.92
CA GLU A 37 -22.26 -4.99 13.69
C GLU A 37 -22.52 -3.50 13.45
N ASN A 38 -23.78 -3.06 13.48
CA ASN A 38 -24.19 -1.66 13.26
C ASN A 38 -23.74 -1.06 11.91
N PHE A 39 -23.36 -1.88 10.93
CA PHE A 39 -23.03 -1.43 9.58
C PHE A 39 -24.29 -1.27 8.74
N THR A 40 -24.49 -0.07 8.19
CA THR A 40 -25.67 0.28 7.38
C THR A 40 -25.37 0.34 5.89
N GLY A 41 -24.09 0.23 5.49
CA GLY A 41 -23.69 0.19 4.09
C GLY A 41 -24.02 -1.14 3.41
N ASN A 42 -24.03 -1.12 2.09
CA ASN A 42 -24.31 -2.30 1.24
C ASN A 42 -23.05 -2.86 0.56
N SER A 43 -21.90 -2.23 0.77
CA SER A 43 -20.64 -2.61 0.15
C SER A 43 -19.44 -2.01 0.87
N LEU A 44 -18.29 -2.62 0.66
CA LEU A 44 -16.97 -2.09 1.00
C LEU A 44 -16.06 -2.16 -0.22
N ASP A 45 -15.02 -1.35 -0.23
CA ASP A 45 -13.95 -1.41 -1.23
C ASP A 45 -12.78 -2.23 -0.68
N LEU A 46 -12.30 -3.19 -1.45
CA LEU A 46 -11.04 -3.89 -1.23
C LEU A 46 -10.00 -3.34 -2.20
N TYR A 47 -9.06 -2.59 -1.66
CA TYR A 47 -7.89 -2.12 -2.40
C TYR A 47 -6.77 -3.15 -2.26
N LEU A 48 -6.44 -3.83 -3.35
CA LEU A 48 -5.31 -4.74 -3.43
C LEU A 48 -4.13 -4.03 -4.07
N THR A 49 -2.99 -4.10 -3.39
CA THR A 49 -1.74 -3.62 -3.97
C THR A 49 -1.12 -4.73 -4.80
N ASN A 50 -1.39 -4.72 -6.11
CA ASN A 50 -0.71 -5.57 -7.06
C ASN A 50 0.23 -4.72 -7.92
N ILE A 51 1.54 -4.76 -7.63
CA ILE A 51 2.56 -3.97 -8.33
C ILE A 51 2.54 -4.24 -9.84
N SER A 52 2.24 -5.48 -10.25
CA SER A 52 2.24 -5.91 -11.65
C SER A 52 0.99 -5.45 -12.43
N LEU A 53 -0.17 -5.37 -11.77
CA LEU A 53 -1.46 -4.98 -12.37
C LEU A 53 -1.82 -3.50 -12.10
N GLY A 54 -1.01 -2.83 -11.29
CA GLY A 54 -1.34 -1.58 -10.60
C GLY A 54 -2.42 -1.77 -9.54
N ASP A 55 -2.69 -0.71 -8.77
CA ASP A 55 -3.71 -0.76 -7.71
C ASP A 55 -5.05 -1.23 -8.29
N VAL A 56 -5.65 -2.22 -7.64
CA VAL A 56 -6.94 -2.81 -8.02
C VAL A 56 -7.93 -2.54 -6.91
N ASN A 57 -9.07 -1.95 -7.26
CA ASN A 57 -10.18 -1.79 -6.34
C ASN A 57 -11.28 -2.80 -6.71
N HIS A 58 -11.71 -3.59 -5.73
CA HIS A 58 -12.87 -4.47 -5.84
C HIS A 58 -13.97 -3.99 -4.91
N LYS A 59 -15.14 -3.70 -5.47
CA LYS A 59 -16.34 -3.44 -4.68
C LYS A 59 -16.92 -4.77 -4.19
N ILE A 60 -16.85 -5.01 -2.89
CA ILE A 60 -17.34 -6.22 -2.23
C ILE A 60 -18.74 -5.97 -1.67
N PRO A 61 -19.75 -6.77 -2.04
CA PRO A 61 -21.09 -6.63 -1.49
C PRO A 61 -21.11 -7.01 0.00
N VAL A 62 -21.90 -6.27 0.78
CA VAL A 62 -22.15 -6.53 2.19
C VAL A 62 -23.64 -6.78 2.37
N ILE A 63 -23.99 -7.93 2.95
CA ILE A 63 -25.38 -8.38 3.15
C ILE A 63 -25.57 -8.59 4.64
N ASN A 64 -26.47 -7.82 5.27
CA ASN A 64 -26.72 -7.87 6.71
C ASN A 64 -25.45 -7.72 7.57
N GLY A 65 -24.54 -6.83 7.15
CA GLY A 65 -23.25 -6.61 7.79
C GLY A 65 -22.19 -7.66 7.48
N GLU A 66 -22.50 -8.70 6.69
CA GLU A 66 -21.58 -9.79 6.37
C GLU A 66 -21.01 -9.65 4.95
N PHE A 67 -19.73 -10.00 4.78
CA PHE A 67 -19.06 -10.01 3.47
C PHE A 67 -18.09 -11.18 3.34
N THR A 68 -17.75 -11.50 2.09
CA THR A 68 -16.76 -12.53 1.78
C THR A 68 -15.85 -12.08 0.64
N ILE A 69 -14.59 -12.46 0.71
CA ILE A 69 -13.58 -12.25 -0.32
C ILE A 69 -13.16 -13.63 -0.82
N PRO A 70 -13.30 -13.92 -2.13
CA PRO A 70 -12.87 -15.20 -2.67
C PRO A 70 -11.35 -15.24 -2.85
N ASP A 71 -10.78 -16.44 -2.67
CA ASP A 71 -9.35 -16.76 -2.86
C ASP A 71 -8.87 -16.43 -4.28
N SER A 72 -9.78 -16.43 -5.27
CA SER A 72 -9.46 -16.05 -6.66
C SER A 72 -8.96 -14.62 -6.83
N LEU A 73 -9.24 -13.72 -5.88
CA LEU A 73 -8.72 -12.35 -5.90
C LEU A 73 -7.28 -12.26 -5.35
N ILE A 74 -6.83 -13.27 -4.61
CA ILE A 74 -5.56 -13.27 -3.88
C ILE A 74 -4.68 -14.40 -4.38
N THR A 75 -3.93 -14.12 -5.45
CA THR A 75 -3.03 -15.11 -6.06
C THR A 75 -1.64 -15.15 -5.42
N THR A 76 -1.27 -14.12 -4.65
CA THR A 76 0.02 -14.00 -3.95
C THR A 76 -0.15 -13.33 -2.59
N ALA A 77 0.82 -13.54 -1.69
CA ALA A 77 0.86 -12.83 -0.41
C ALA A 77 1.04 -11.32 -0.61
N GLN A 78 0.11 -10.52 -0.08
CA GLN A 78 0.05 -9.08 -0.30
C GLN A 78 -0.68 -8.34 0.83
N THR A 79 -0.48 -7.03 0.90
CA THR A 79 -1.26 -6.13 1.74
C THR A 79 -2.52 -5.67 0.98
N GLY A 80 -3.66 -5.65 1.67
CA GLY A 80 -4.89 -5.02 1.20
C GLY A 80 -5.37 -3.96 2.18
N ILE A 81 -6.30 -3.11 1.72
CA ILE A 81 -7.05 -2.18 2.57
C ILE A 81 -8.53 -2.45 2.33
N LEU A 82 -9.28 -2.70 3.40
CA LEU A 82 -10.74 -2.63 3.37
C LEU A 82 -11.12 -1.20 3.72
N ALA A 83 -11.86 -0.52 2.84
CA ALA A 83 -12.35 0.82 3.11
C ALA A 83 -13.87 0.87 2.91
N PHE A 84 -14.56 1.54 3.83
CA PHE A 84 -16.00 1.65 3.79
C PHE A 84 -16.47 2.87 4.56
N LYS A 85 -17.62 3.40 4.15
CA LYS A 85 -18.29 4.49 4.86
C LYS A 85 -19.47 3.92 5.65
N ASN A 86 -19.57 4.26 6.92
CA ASN A 86 -20.77 3.97 7.72
C ASN A 86 -21.29 5.25 8.33
N THR A 87 -22.53 5.62 8.03
CA THR A 87 -23.12 6.92 8.40
C THR A 87 -22.24 8.09 7.97
N ASN A 88 -21.52 8.73 8.91
CA ASN A 88 -20.61 9.86 8.66
C ASN A 88 -19.12 9.50 8.77
N ASP A 89 -18.80 8.27 9.16
CA ASP A 89 -17.42 7.84 9.39
C ASP A 89 -16.88 7.07 8.18
N TYR A 90 -15.61 7.35 7.85
CA TYR A 90 -14.86 6.59 6.87
C TYR A 90 -13.85 5.69 7.59
N LEU A 91 -14.03 4.39 7.42
CA LEU A 91 -13.27 3.35 8.12
C LEU A 91 -12.33 2.69 7.14
N LEU A 92 -11.08 2.53 7.55
CA LEU A 92 -10.06 1.80 6.80
C LEU A 92 -9.40 0.77 7.71
N ILE A 93 -9.15 -0.42 7.19
CA ILE A 93 -8.32 -1.41 7.88
C ILE A 93 -7.38 -2.09 6.91
N SER A 94 -6.09 -2.05 7.25
CA SER A 94 -5.06 -2.79 6.53
C SER A 94 -5.14 -4.27 6.90
N VAL A 95 -5.02 -5.14 5.89
CA VAL A 95 -5.12 -6.60 6.04
C VAL A 95 -4.00 -7.29 5.28
N LEU A 96 -3.46 -8.35 5.86
CA LEU A 96 -2.46 -9.22 5.24
C LEU A 96 -3.16 -10.46 4.69
N LEU A 97 -3.10 -10.63 3.37
CA LEU A 97 -3.81 -11.67 2.63
C LEU A 97 -2.82 -12.54 1.87
N ALA A 98 -2.91 -13.85 2.01
CA ALA A 98 -2.11 -14.80 1.24
C ALA A 98 -2.94 -16.01 0.80
N PRO A 99 -2.59 -16.66 -0.33
CA PRO A 99 -3.30 -17.84 -0.79
C PRO A 99 -3.45 -18.87 0.33
N LYS A 100 -4.64 -19.49 0.41
CA LYS A 100 -5.03 -20.47 1.44
C LYS A 100 -5.27 -19.92 2.85
N TYR A 101 -5.07 -18.63 3.11
CA TYR A 101 -5.57 -18.02 4.35
C TYR A 101 -7.09 -18.23 4.47
N ARG A 102 -7.57 -18.30 5.71
CA ARG A 102 -8.99 -18.43 6.05
C ARG A 102 -9.23 -17.57 7.27
N ILE A 103 -9.29 -16.27 7.03
CA ILE A 103 -9.37 -15.24 8.07
C ILE A 103 -10.83 -14.86 8.25
N SER A 104 -11.21 -14.54 9.48
CA SER A 104 -12.48 -13.89 9.81
C SER A 104 -12.23 -12.58 10.54
N LEU A 105 -12.91 -11.50 10.13
CA LEU A 105 -12.93 -10.20 10.79
C LEU A 105 -14.29 -9.98 11.46
N LYS A 106 -14.30 -9.60 12.73
CA LYS A 106 -15.50 -9.12 13.41
C LYS A 106 -15.22 -7.75 14.01
N ALA A 107 -16.16 -6.81 13.90
CA ALA A 107 -16.05 -5.48 14.52
C ALA A 107 -17.44 -4.84 14.68
N ASP A 108 -17.57 -3.87 15.58
CA ASP A 108 -18.69 -2.94 15.65
C ASP A 108 -18.38 -1.69 14.81
N ALA A 109 -19.11 -1.52 13.71
CA ALA A 109 -18.90 -0.42 12.78
C ALA A 109 -19.68 0.86 13.13
N LEU A 110 -20.31 0.95 14.32
CA LEU A 110 -21.12 2.12 14.72
C LEU A 110 -20.40 3.45 14.51
N ASN A 111 -19.12 3.52 14.89
CA ASN A 111 -18.24 4.65 14.65
C ASN A 111 -16.77 4.21 14.67
N THR A 112 -15.88 5.12 14.31
CA THR A 112 -14.43 4.89 14.20
C THR A 112 -13.80 4.37 15.50
N ILE A 113 -14.19 4.95 16.64
CA ILE A 113 -13.64 4.55 17.94
C ILE A 113 -14.06 3.11 18.25
N ARG A 114 -15.37 2.82 18.18
CA ARG A 114 -15.93 1.48 18.41
C ARG A 114 -15.32 0.44 17.48
N PHE A 115 -15.13 0.79 16.21
CA PHE A 115 -14.53 -0.10 15.23
C PHE A 115 -13.13 -0.53 15.66
N TYR A 116 -12.25 0.42 15.99
CA TYR A 116 -10.88 0.12 16.38
C TYR A 116 -10.75 -0.53 17.77
N GLU A 117 -11.70 -0.31 18.67
CA GLU A 117 -11.78 -0.98 19.98
C GLU A 117 -12.22 -2.44 19.88
N THR A 118 -13.06 -2.77 18.91
CA THR A 118 -13.78 -4.06 18.88
C THR A 118 -13.31 -5.02 17.78
N PHE A 119 -12.52 -4.57 16.82
CA PHE A 119 -12.15 -5.46 15.72
C PHE A 119 -11.24 -6.61 16.18
N VAL A 120 -11.55 -7.81 15.71
CA VAL A 120 -10.82 -9.04 16.04
C VAL A 120 -10.61 -9.88 14.79
N TRP A 121 -9.37 -10.34 14.60
CA TRP A 121 -9.03 -11.34 13.59
C TRP A 121 -9.03 -12.74 14.19
N SER A 122 -9.62 -13.70 13.48
CA SER A 122 -9.60 -15.13 13.83
C SER A 122 -9.42 -16.02 12.60
N GLY A 123 -9.09 -17.29 12.81
CA GLY A 123 -8.82 -18.26 11.73
C GLY A 123 -7.36 -18.32 11.28
N HIS A 124 -7.09 -19.02 10.18
CA HIS A 124 -5.73 -19.21 9.66
C HIS A 124 -5.23 -17.93 8.97
N GLY A 125 -4.09 -17.40 9.44
CA GLY A 125 -3.58 -16.07 9.07
C GLY A 125 -3.99 -14.94 10.04
N SER A 126 -4.81 -15.22 11.05
CA SER A 126 -5.23 -14.20 12.02
C SER A 126 -4.11 -13.74 12.94
N LEU A 127 -3.18 -14.62 13.29
CA LEU A 127 -2.09 -14.34 14.21
C LEU A 127 -1.18 -13.21 13.68
N ILE A 128 -0.78 -13.26 12.40
CA ILE A 128 0.00 -12.19 11.78
C ILE A 128 -0.81 -10.91 11.56
N ASN A 129 -2.12 -11.02 11.29
CA ASN A 129 -3.00 -9.86 11.15
C ASN A 129 -3.24 -9.15 12.50
N ASN A 130 -3.33 -9.88 13.61
CA ASN A 130 -3.36 -9.32 14.95
C ASN A 130 -2.04 -8.60 15.27
N PHE A 131 -0.89 -9.19 14.96
CA PHE A 131 0.40 -8.50 15.07
C PHE A 131 0.39 -7.20 14.26
N TYR A 132 0.02 -7.25 12.99
CA TYR A 132 0.01 -6.06 12.13
C TYR A 132 -0.91 -4.95 12.66
N SER A 133 -2.10 -5.34 13.11
CA SER A 133 -3.08 -4.45 13.69
C SER A 133 -2.57 -3.75 14.95
N GLU A 134 -1.94 -4.50 15.85
CA GLU A 134 -1.33 -3.94 17.06
C GLU A 134 -0.18 -3.00 16.76
N MET A 135 0.63 -3.28 15.73
CA MET A 135 1.66 -2.33 15.28
C MET A 135 1.06 -1.05 14.71
N ASN A 136 0.08 -1.15 13.80
CA ASN A 136 -0.53 0.01 13.15
C ASN A 136 -1.22 0.95 14.16
N LYS A 137 -1.81 0.42 15.23
CA LYS A 137 -2.39 1.24 16.33
C LYS A 137 -1.36 2.17 17.00
N ASN A 138 -0.07 1.87 16.89
CA ASN A 138 1.03 2.61 17.51
C ASN A 138 1.88 3.41 16.50
N LEU A 139 1.48 3.45 15.23
CA LEU A 139 2.08 4.26 14.18
C LEU A 139 1.30 5.58 14.06
N TRP A 140 1.63 6.53 14.92
CA TRP A 140 1.03 7.87 14.89
C TRP A 140 1.91 8.82 14.08
N ASP A 141 1.30 9.70 13.29
CA ASP A 141 2.02 10.82 12.69
C ASP A 141 2.29 11.91 13.75
N PHE A 142 3.34 12.70 13.53
CA PHE A 142 3.68 13.80 14.44
C PHE A 142 2.63 14.92 14.38
N ASP A 143 2.18 15.37 15.56
CA ASP A 143 1.29 16.54 15.72
C ASP A 143 2.11 17.84 15.73
N GLU A 144 1.96 18.64 14.68
CA GLU A 144 2.64 19.93 14.53
C GLU A 144 2.02 21.07 15.35
N SER A 145 0.98 20.82 16.16
CA SER A 145 0.35 21.84 17.02
C SER A 145 1.28 22.45 18.09
N GLY A 146 2.52 21.94 18.21
CA GLY A 146 3.55 22.48 19.09
C GLY A 146 3.50 21.96 20.53
N LYS A 147 2.60 21.01 20.83
CA LYS A 147 2.47 20.41 22.17
C LYS A 147 3.66 19.53 22.57
N THR A 148 4.45 19.07 21.60
CA THR A 148 5.62 18.22 21.86
C THR A 148 6.70 18.51 20.83
N ASP A 149 7.95 18.56 21.28
CA ASP A 149 9.10 18.70 20.39
C ASP A 149 9.25 17.45 19.49
N PHE A 150 9.62 17.66 18.23
CA PHE A 150 9.76 16.57 17.26
C PHE A 150 10.82 15.54 17.68
N ASP A 151 11.97 15.97 18.18
CA ASP A 151 13.07 15.06 18.51
C ASP A 151 12.72 14.21 19.74
N ILE A 152 12.02 14.80 20.72
CA ILE A 152 11.47 14.06 21.86
C ILE A 152 10.45 13.03 21.38
N TRP A 153 9.46 13.46 20.61
CA TRP A 153 8.43 12.59 20.07
C TRP A 153 9.04 11.44 19.25
N PHE A 154 9.95 11.74 18.32
CA PHE A 154 10.55 10.76 17.41
C PHE A 154 11.35 9.68 18.17
N LYS A 155 12.09 10.06 19.21
CA LYS A 155 12.81 9.10 20.07
C LYS A 155 11.85 8.21 20.85
N VAL A 156 10.79 8.79 21.41
CA VAL A 156 9.78 8.03 22.18
C VAL A 156 9.04 7.05 21.27
N THR A 157 8.53 7.51 20.12
CA THR A 157 7.79 6.64 19.18
C THR A 157 8.68 5.55 18.62
N ARG A 158 9.94 5.84 18.29
CA ARG A 158 10.93 4.82 17.88
C ARG A 158 11.10 3.74 18.95
N LYS A 159 11.40 4.14 20.20
CA LYS A 159 11.57 3.19 21.31
C LYS A 159 10.33 2.33 21.53
N THR A 160 9.15 2.94 21.53
CA THR A 160 7.87 2.24 21.71
C THR A 160 7.65 1.22 20.59
N THR A 161 7.77 1.64 19.33
CA THR A 161 7.48 0.76 18.19
C THR A 161 8.54 -0.33 17.99
N ASP A 162 9.81 -0.07 18.32
CA ASP A 162 10.86 -1.12 18.35
C ASP A 162 10.57 -2.16 19.45
N SER A 163 10.19 -1.69 20.65
CA SER A 163 9.85 -2.58 21.77
C SER A 163 8.62 -3.43 21.46
N LEU A 164 7.57 -2.84 20.87
CA LEU A 164 6.35 -3.55 20.48
C LEU A 164 6.64 -4.56 19.37
N TYR A 165 7.41 -4.17 18.35
CA TYR A 165 7.81 -5.10 17.29
C TYR A 165 8.54 -6.32 17.85
N HIS A 166 9.47 -6.12 18.77
CA HIS A 166 10.21 -7.22 19.39
C HIS A 166 9.32 -8.09 20.28
N LYS A 167 8.44 -7.48 21.09
CA LYS A 167 7.46 -8.19 21.92
C LYS A 167 6.56 -9.05 21.05
N TYR A 168 5.93 -8.45 20.04
CA TYR A 168 4.95 -9.11 19.19
C TYR A 168 5.57 -10.14 18.24
N SER A 169 6.79 -9.94 17.77
CA SER A 169 7.54 -10.96 17.03
C SER A 169 7.78 -12.24 17.84
N ASN A 170 7.88 -12.11 19.17
CA ASN A 170 8.01 -13.26 20.07
C ASN A 170 6.65 -13.87 20.46
N THR A 171 5.64 -13.02 20.71
CA THR A 171 4.29 -13.46 21.10
C THR A 171 3.55 -14.12 19.94
N TYR A 172 3.59 -13.50 18.77
CA TYR A 172 2.93 -13.95 17.58
C TYR A 172 3.95 -14.68 16.71
N LYS A 173 4.19 -15.96 16.99
CA LYS A 173 5.05 -16.80 16.15
C LYS A 173 4.24 -18.00 15.65
N ASP A 174 4.09 -18.11 14.33
CA ASP A 174 3.48 -19.27 13.69
C ASP A 174 4.49 -19.92 12.76
N VAL A 175 5.07 -21.03 13.21
CA VAL A 175 6.05 -21.82 12.42
C VAL A 175 5.38 -22.65 11.32
N HIS A 176 4.05 -22.76 11.34
CA HIS A 176 3.29 -23.53 10.36
C HIS A 176 2.71 -22.65 9.24
N ASP A 177 2.69 -21.33 9.41
CA ASP A 177 2.33 -20.39 8.36
C ASP A 177 3.53 -20.06 7.46
N PRO A 178 3.56 -20.53 6.20
CA PRO A 178 4.68 -20.30 5.28
C PRO A 178 4.86 -18.81 4.90
N ASN A 179 3.85 -17.97 5.11
CA ASN A 179 3.92 -16.54 4.80
C ASN A 179 4.31 -15.69 6.02
N PHE A 180 4.43 -16.30 7.20
CA PHE A 180 4.62 -15.58 8.45
C PHE A 180 5.85 -14.66 8.42
N SER A 181 7.02 -15.21 8.06
CA SER A 181 8.27 -14.44 8.00
C SER A 181 8.24 -13.35 6.92
N TYR A 182 7.58 -13.58 5.80
CA TYR A 182 7.39 -12.58 4.75
C TYR A 182 6.58 -11.39 5.26
N PHE A 183 5.45 -11.65 5.91
CA PHE A 183 4.61 -10.60 6.46
C PHE A 183 5.23 -9.89 7.66
N GLN A 184 5.94 -10.60 8.53
CA GLN A 184 6.71 -9.99 9.62
C GLN A 184 7.75 -8.99 9.09
N LYS A 185 8.34 -9.27 7.92
CA LYS A 185 9.25 -8.36 7.23
C LYS A 185 8.52 -7.14 6.63
N ILE A 186 7.31 -7.31 6.11
CA ILE A 186 6.45 -6.18 5.69
C ILE A 186 6.13 -5.27 6.87
N ILE A 187 5.73 -5.83 8.02
CA ILE A 187 5.43 -5.05 9.23
C ILE A 187 6.67 -4.25 9.66
N PHE A 188 7.85 -4.86 9.62
CA PHE A 188 9.11 -4.16 9.89
C PHE A 188 9.30 -2.97 8.93
N TYR A 189 9.12 -3.18 7.63
CA TYR A 189 9.23 -2.09 6.65
C TYR A 189 8.21 -0.99 6.87
N ASP A 190 6.95 -1.32 7.20
CA ASP A 190 5.95 -0.29 7.50
C ASP A 190 6.40 0.63 8.64
N ILE A 191 6.93 0.05 9.73
CA ILE A 191 7.48 0.82 10.86
C ILE A 191 8.64 1.72 10.40
N GLN A 192 9.59 1.16 9.63
CA GLN A 192 10.75 1.93 9.17
C GLN A 192 10.35 3.07 8.25
N PHE A 193 9.44 2.84 7.30
CA PHE A 193 9.03 3.87 6.35
C PHE A 193 8.07 4.89 6.95
N HIS A 194 7.27 4.51 7.94
CA HIS A 194 6.48 5.45 8.73
C HIS A 194 7.39 6.48 9.45
N ARG A 195 8.48 5.99 10.07
CA ARG A 195 9.50 6.84 10.69
C ARG A 195 10.20 7.72 9.66
N LEU A 196 10.58 7.14 8.52
CA LEU A 196 11.24 7.91 7.47
C LEU A 196 10.34 9.04 6.96
N ASN A 197 9.05 8.77 6.78
CA ASN A 197 8.09 9.76 6.32
C ASN A 197 8.03 10.99 7.23
N ASN A 198 7.95 10.78 8.54
CA ASN A 198 7.98 11.86 9.53
C ASN A 198 9.36 12.57 9.57
N LEU A 199 10.45 11.81 9.46
CA LEU A 199 11.80 12.36 9.42
C LEU A 199 12.06 13.23 8.18
N MET A 200 11.60 12.82 7.00
CA MET A 200 11.73 13.58 5.75
C MET A 200 10.91 14.86 5.79
N ARG A 201 9.70 14.82 6.37
CA ARG A 201 8.91 16.03 6.63
C ARG A 201 9.68 17.02 7.52
N ARG A 202 10.24 16.53 8.63
CA ARG A 202 11.07 17.37 9.52
C ARG A 202 12.30 17.92 8.79
N ALA A 203 13.00 17.10 8.01
CA ALA A 203 14.16 17.51 7.24
C ALA A 203 13.82 18.62 6.24
N CYS A 204 12.65 18.55 5.58
CA CYS A 204 12.18 19.63 4.72
C CYS A 204 12.04 20.95 5.49
N ILE A 205 11.45 20.93 6.68
CA ILE A 205 11.31 22.13 7.52
C ILE A 205 12.68 22.64 7.99
N MET A 206 13.59 21.73 8.34
CA MET A 206 14.96 22.08 8.76
C MET A 206 15.74 22.83 7.68
N LEU A 207 15.56 22.47 6.41
CA LEU A 207 16.22 23.16 5.28
C LEU A 207 15.84 24.64 5.15
N ASP A 208 14.78 25.12 5.82
CA ASP A 208 14.46 26.56 5.85
C ASP A 208 15.45 27.37 6.69
N HIS A 209 16.13 26.75 7.65
CA HIS A 209 16.93 27.44 8.67
C HIS A 209 18.29 26.77 8.97
N LYS A 210 18.59 25.64 8.33
CA LYS A 210 19.86 24.90 8.48
C LYS A 210 20.51 24.64 7.12
N THR A 211 21.81 24.37 7.12
CA THR A 211 22.51 24.02 5.88
C THR A 211 22.14 22.61 5.41
N PRO A 212 22.28 22.33 4.10
CA PRO A 212 22.07 20.98 3.57
C PRO A 212 22.89 19.90 4.29
N GLU A 213 24.14 20.20 4.67
CA GLU A 213 25.03 19.29 5.40
C GLU A 213 24.49 18.95 6.79
N GLU A 214 24.08 19.97 7.56
CA GLU A 214 23.52 19.78 8.90
C GLU A 214 22.26 18.90 8.88
N VAL A 215 21.39 19.10 7.88
CA VAL A 215 20.17 18.30 7.74
C VAL A 215 20.51 16.86 7.33
N ASN A 216 21.47 16.67 6.43
CA ASN A 216 21.91 15.34 6.02
C ASN A 216 22.53 14.56 7.20
N ASP A 217 23.34 15.22 8.02
CA ASP A 217 23.93 14.60 9.21
C ASP A 217 22.89 14.27 10.27
N TYR A 218 21.86 15.11 10.42
CA TYR A 218 20.71 14.80 11.26
C TYR A 218 19.96 13.55 10.78
N ILE A 219 19.73 13.40 9.46
CA ILE A 219 19.11 12.19 8.90
C ILE A 219 19.98 10.97 9.16
N LYS A 220 21.29 11.07 8.91
CA LYS A 220 22.26 9.98 9.12
C LYS A 220 22.27 9.49 10.57
N ALA A 221 22.20 10.42 11.53
CA ALA A 221 22.20 10.08 12.94
C ALA A 221 20.90 9.41 13.40
N ASN A 222 19.78 9.65 12.72
CA ASN A 222 18.45 9.25 13.19
C ASN A 222 17.79 8.12 12.40
N TYR A 223 18.38 7.67 11.29
CA TYR A 223 17.77 6.67 10.42
C TYR A 223 18.74 5.62 9.89
N ASP A 224 18.20 4.45 9.56
CA ASP A 224 18.95 3.34 8.98
C ASP A 224 19.43 3.68 7.56
N GLN A 225 20.74 3.86 7.42
CA GLN A 225 21.38 4.21 6.15
C GLN A 225 21.33 3.07 5.13
N SER A 226 21.19 1.83 5.58
CA SER A 226 21.04 0.69 4.67
C SER A 226 19.71 0.76 3.93
N ILE A 227 18.63 1.22 4.59
CA ILE A 227 17.32 1.39 3.96
C ILE A 227 17.36 2.57 2.97
N LEU A 228 17.94 3.71 3.36
CA LEU A 228 18.06 4.88 2.49
C LEU A 228 18.90 4.60 1.24
N LYS A 229 20.05 3.92 1.39
CA LYS A 229 20.90 3.53 0.26
C LYS A 229 20.16 2.62 -0.73
N ASN A 230 19.23 1.82 -0.23
CA ASN A 230 18.44 0.88 -1.00
C ASN A 230 17.02 1.38 -1.26
N ILE A 231 16.77 2.70 -1.23
CA ILE A 231 15.41 3.26 -1.35
C ILE A 231 14.68 2.85 -2.64
N SER A 232 15.38 2.36 -3.66
CA SER A 232 14.80 1.82 -4.91
C SER A 232 14.64 0.29 -4.93
N ASP A 233 14.81 -0.39 -3.81
CA ASP A 233 14.60 -1.84 -3.74
C ASP A 233 13.12 -2.17 -3.88
N LYS A 234 12.77 -2.93 -4.93
CA LYS A 234 11.40 -3.29 -5.25
C LYS A 234 10.70 -4.06 -4.14
N GLN A 235 11.43 -4.76 -3.25
CA GLN A 235 10.80 -5.46 -2.13
C GLN A 235 10.07 -4.50 -1.18
N PHE A 236 10.49 -3.24 -1.11
CA PHE A 236 9.84 -2.22 -0.28
C PHE A 236 8.46 -1.82 -0.81
N LEU A 237 8.15 -2.05 -2.10
CA LEU A 237 6.81 -1.81 -2.64
C LEU A 237 5.73 -2.69 -2.00
N ALA A 238 6.08 -3.74 -1.25
CA ALA A 238 5.14 -4.52 -0.46
C ALA A 238 4.66 -3.75 0.80
N SER A 239 5.44 -2.78 1.30
CA SER A 239 5.09 -1.95 2.45
C SER A 239 4.08 -0.85 2.08
N ALA A 240 3.03 -0.70 2.87
CA ALA A 240 2.03 0.35 2.72
C ALA A 240 2.63 1.73 3.04
N ASP A 241 3.45 1.84 4.09
CA ASP A 241 4.09 3.11 4.45
C ASP A 241 5.17 3.53 3.44
N TYR A 242 5.90 2.58 2.84
CA TYR A 242 6.80 2.89 1.74
C TYR A 242 6.03 3.49 0.56
N ARG A 243 4.92 2.84 0.17
CA ARG A 243 4.05 3.37 -0.89
C ARG A 243 3.51 4.75 -0.53
N ARG A 244 3.05 4.96 0.71
CA ARG A 244 2.61 6.28 1.22
C ARG A 244 3.69 7.34 1.05
N LEU A 245 4.93 7.05 1.48
CA LEU A 245 6.10 7.91 1.32
C LEU A 245 6.35 8.30 -0.15
N MET A 246 6.13 7.34 -1.06
CA MET A 246 6.41 7.47 -2.48
C MET A 246 5.25 8.01 -3.32
N SER A 247 4.02 8.02 -2.81
CA SER A 247 2.83 8.32 -3.65
C SER A 247 1.80 9.28 -3.08
N ALA A 248 1.74 9.44 -1.75
CA ALA A 248 0.71 10.25 -1.11
C ALA A 248 1.33 11.48 -0.44
N SER A 249 2.43 11.30 0.28
CA SER A 249 3.12 12.39 0.96
C SER A 249 4.24 13.00 0.12
N PHE A 250 4.93 12.18 -0.68
CA PHE A 250 6.12 12.54 -1.45
C PHE A 250 7.23 13.19 -0.59
N TRP A 251 7.25 13.01 0.73
CA TRP A 251 8.18 13.74 1.60
C TRP A 251 9.66 13.48 1.29
N HIS A 252 10.02 12.26 0.89
CA HIS A 252 11.38 11.96 0.45
C HIS A 252 11.74 12.71 -0.85
N LEU A 253 10.82 12.76 -1.81
CA LEU A 253 11.01 13.52 -3.06
C LEU A 253 11.08 15.03 -2.80
N PHE A 254 10.21 15.57 -1.95
CA PHE A 254 10.21 16.98 -1.54
C PHE A 254 11.50 17.36 -0.83
N TYR A 255 12.00 16.51 0.06
CA TYR A 255 13.28 16.70 0.73
C TYR A 255 14.42 16.81 -0.30
N LEU A 256 14.49 15.88 -1.24
CA LEU A 256 15.55 15.85 -2.25
C LEU A 256 15.52 17.08 -3.17
N VAL A 257 14.33 17.52 -3.60
CA VAL A 257 14.21 18.74 -4.42
C VAL A 257 14.60 19.98 -3.61
N LYS A 258 14.11 20.10 -2.37
CA LYS A 258 14.45 21.25 -1.51
C LYS A 258 15.94 21.29 -1.15
N TYR A 259 16.55 20.12 -0.97
CA TYR A 259 17.99 19.99 -0.77
C TYR A 259 18.75 20.54 -1.99
N ASP A 260 18.41 20.06 -3.18
CA ASP A 260 19.01 20.52 -4.43
C ASP A 260 18.82 22.03 -4.64
N ASP A 261 17.61 22.56 -4.42
CA ASP A 261 17.32 23.99 -4.57
C ASP A 261 18.15 24.86 -3.62
N LYS A 262 18.53 24.34 -2.44
CA LYS A 262 19.40 25.03 -1.47
C LYS A 262 20.87 25.03 -1.88
N VAL A 263 21.32 23.96 -2.55
CA VAL A 263 22.72 23.82 -3.00
C VAL A 263 22.92 24.50 -4.36
N HIS A 264 21.98 24.30 -5.28
CA HIS A 264 22.00 24.74 -6.68
C HIS A 264 20.61 25.22 -7.11
N PRO A 265 20.23 26.47 -6.79
CA PRO A 265 18.95 27.02 -7.19
C PRO A 265 18.84 27.08 -8.72
N ASP A 266 17.83 26.41 -9.29
CA ASP A 266 17.55 26.47 -10.73
C ASP A 266 16.22 27.17 -11.00
N VAL A 267 16.31 28.43 -11.44
CA VAL A 267 15.14 29.27 -11.75
C VAL A 267 14.59 29.05 -13.17
N SER A 268 15.27 28.27 -14.00
CA SER A 268 14.93 28.10 -15.42
C SER A 268 13.88 27.02 -15.69
N ARG A 269 13.72 26.08 -14.75
CA ARG A 269 12.80 24.94 -14.88
C ARG A 269 11.51 25.15 -14.09
N THR A 270 10.42 24.61 -14.63
CA THR A 270 9.15 24.57 -13.88
C THR A 270 9.26 23.60 -12.70
N LYS A 271 8.49 23.82 -11.63
CA LYS A 271 8.43 22.89 -10.48
C LYS A 271 8.12 21.46 -10.94
N TYR A 272 7.18 21.31 -11.87
CA TYR A 272 6.80 19.99 -12.40
C TYR A 272 7.99 19.27 -13.07
N GLN A 273 8.77 19.99 -13.88
CA GLN A 273 9.96 19.44 -14.52
C GLN A 273 11.04 19.05 -13.51
N ILE A 274 11.31 19.90 -12.51
CA ILE A 274 12.31 19.62 -11.45
C ILE A 274 11.97 18.29 -10.74
N TYR A 275 10.70 18.07 -10.41
CA TYR A 275 10.26 16.83 -9.78
C TYR A 275 10.40 15.61 -10.70
N LEU A 276 10.02 15.71 -11.98
CA LEU A 276 10.20 14.61 -12.94
C LEU A 276 11.67 14.23 -13.09
N ASP A 277 12.55 15.21 -13.28
CA ASP A 277 13.99 14.99 -13.39
C ASP A 277 14.54 14.31 -12.13
N LYS A 278 14.12 14.78 -10.95
CA LYS A 278 14.54 14.20 -9.68
C LYS A 278 14.09 12.74 -9.53
N ILE A 279 12.86 12.42 -9.95
CA ILE A 279 12.35 11.04 -9.91
C ILE A 279 13.19 10.14 -10.83
N LEU A 280 13.49 10.61 -12.05
CA LEU A 280 14.29 9.86 -13.03
C LEU A 280 15.74 9.65 -12.58
N GLN A 281 16.30 10.61 -11.84
CA GLN A 281 17.66 10.53 -11.29
C GLN A 281 17.76 9.56 -10.11
N VAL A 282 16.80 9.59 -9.19
CA VAL A 282 16.92 8.95 -7.87
C VAL A 282 16.35 7.55 -7.86
N TYR A 283 15.18 7.34 -8.45
CA TYR A 283 14.49 6.06 -8.38
C TYR A 283 14.82 5.18 -9.57
N LYS A 284 14.85 3.86 -9.34
CA LYS A 284 15.18 2.87 -10.37
C LYS A 284 14.05 1.84 -10.55
N ASP A 285 14.04 1.23 -11.74
CA ASP A 285 13.21 0.07 -12.07
C ASP A 285 11.72 0.22 -11.70
N GLU A 286 11.13 -0.82 -11.09
CA GLU A 286 9.71 -0.86 -10.72
C GLU A 286 9.32 0.24 -9.73
N VAL A 287 10.24 0.65 -8.85
CA VAL A 287 10.02 1.77 -7.92
C VAL A 287 9.89 3.08 -8.68
N ARG A 288 10.77 3.34 -9.66
CA ARG A 288 10.71 4.54 -10.49
C ARG A 288 9.38 4.60 -11.23
N ASP A 289 8.97 3.50 -11.85
CA ASP A 289 7.71 3.44 -12.57
C ASP A 289 6.51 3.68 -11.64
N TYR A 290 6.54 3.14 -10.42
CA TYR A 290 5.52 3.40 -9.40
C TYR A 290 5.45 4.89 -9.01
N VAL A 291 6.60 5.50 -8.67
CA VAL A 291 6.69 6.91 -8.27
C VAL A 291 6.25 7.82 -9.41
N LEU A 292 6.72 7.58 -10.64
CA LEU A 292 6.32 8.34 -11.82
C LEU A 292 4.81 8.23 -12.07
N TYR A 293 4.27 7.01 -12.04
CA TYR A 293 2.83 6.80 -12.22
C TYR A 293 2.02 7.63 -11.23
N LYS A 294 2.37 7.56 -9.94
CA LYS A 294 1.67 8.28 -8.88
C LYS A 294 1.84 9.80 -8.99
N PHE A 295 3.07 10.25 -9.23
CA PHE A 295 3.37 11.68 -9.37
C PHE A 295 2.62 12.29 -10.56
N ILE A 296 2.69 11.66 -11.74
CA ILE A 296 2.03 12.16 -12.95
C ILE A 296 0.51 12.08 -12.79
N HIS A 297 -0.04 11.00 -12.24
CA HIS A 297 -1.49 10.91 -12.02
C HIS A 297 -1.99 12.06 -11.14
N LEU A 298 -1.36 12.27 -9.98
CA LEU A 298 -1.77 13.33 -9.07
C LEU A 298 -1.57 14.73 -9.67
N ASN A 299 -0.40 14.99 -10.26
CA ASN A 299 0.01 16.35 -10.64
C ASN A 299 -0.32 16.73 -12.08
N LEU A 300 -0.66 15.81 -12.97
CA LEU A 300 -1.10 16.12 -14.35
C LEU A 300 -2.57 15.77 -14.56
N VAL A 301 -3.01 14.58 -14.11
CA VAL A 301 -4.37 14.10 -14.38
C VAL A 301 -5.37 14.71 -13.41
N GLU A 302 -5.07 14.68 -12.11
CA GLU A 302 -6.02 15.12 -11.08
C GLU A 302 -5.95 16.63 -10.83
N ALA A 303 -4.76 17.17 -10.52
CA ALA A 303 -4.61 18.54 -10.03
C ALA A 303 -4.75 19.66 -11.07
N VAL A 304 -4.40 19.41 -12.34
CA VAL A 304 -4.43 20.46 -13.37
C VAL A 304 -5.86 20.82 -13.74
N SER A 305 -6.19 22.10 -13.77
CA SER A 305 -7.55 22.59 -14.05
C SER A 305 -7.68 23.40 -15.34
N SER A 306 -6.58 23.89 -15.94
CA SER A 306 -6.58 24.59 -17.22
C SER A 306 -5.97 23.77 -18.36
N TYR A 307 -6.40 24.05 -19.59
CA TYR A 307 -5.89 23.36 -20.77
C TYR A 307 -4.44 23.74 -21.08
N GLU A 308 -4.06 25.00 -20.88
CA GLU A 308 -2.72 25.52 -21.11
C GLU A 308 -1.69 24.82 -20.21
N GLU A 309 -1.95 24.78 -18.91
CA GLU A 309 -1.07 24.10 -17.95
C GLU A 309 -0.98 22.60 -18.24
N PHE A 310 -2.11 21.98 -18.64
CA PHE A 310 -2.13 20.57 -19.02
C PHE A 310 -1.22 20.30 -20.22
N ARG A 311 -1.28 21.14 -21.25
CA ARG A 311 -0.46 21.00 -22.47
C ARG A 311 1.03 21.11 -22.16
N GLU A 312 1.44 22.06 -21.33
CA GLU A 312 2.84 22.23 -20.92
C GLU A 312 3.36 21.00 -20.16
N ARG A 313 2.63 20.55 -19.13
CA ARG A 313 3.03 19.38 -18.33
C ARG A 313 2.95 18.07 -19.12
N ALA A 314 1.98 17.93 -20.02
CA ALA A 314 1.87 16.79 -20.92
C ALA A 314 3.07 16.71 -21.87
N ALA A 315 3.52 17.83 -22.44
CA ALA A 315 4.69 17.86 -23.31
C ALA A 315 5.96 17.34 -22.61
N LEU A 316 6.15 17.66 -21.32
CA LEU A 316 7.24 17.14 -20.50
C LEU A 316 7.08 15.65 -20.17
N THR A 317 5.84 15.18 -20.03
CA THR A 317 5.51 13.82 -19.63
C THR A 317 5.63 12.81 -20.77
N MET A 318 5.22 13.18 -21.99
CA MET A 318 5.13 12.24 -23.12
C MET A 318 6.44 11.49 -23.43
N PRO A 319 7.62 12.15 -23.43
CA PRO A 319 8.90 11.44 -23.65
C PRO A 319 9.18 10.36 -22.58
N ILE A 320 8.72 10.57 -21.35
CA ILE A 320 8.96 9.68 -20.21
C ILE A 320 8.11 8.41 -20.31
N LEU A 321 6.92 8.48 -20.91
CA LEU A 321 6.00 7.34 -20.99
C LEU A 321 6.65 6.12 -21.65
N ASN A 322 7.50 6.32 -22.66
CA ASN A 322 8.19 5.22 -23.34
C ASN A 322 9.21 4.49 -22.46
N SER A 323 9.65 5.11 -21.35
CA SER A 323 10.64 4.55 -20.44
C SER A 323 10.07 3.61 -19.37
N PHE A 324 8.74 3.51 -19.25
CA PHE A 324 8.07 2.62 -18.29
C PHE A 324 8.29 1.14 -18.67
N LYS A 325 8.82 0.38 -17.71
CA LYS A 325 8.91 -1.09 -17.77
C LYS A 325 7.54 -1.71 -17.44
N ASN A 326 6.81 -1.16 -16.48
CA ASN A 326 5.48 -1.61 -16.11
C ASN A 326 4.42 -1.11 -17.11
N LYS A 327 4.00 -2.00 -18.01
CA LYS A 327 3.00 -1.70 -19.04
C LYS A 327 1.61 -1.39 -18.48
N ALA A 328 1.24 -1.95 -17.32
CA ALA A 328 -0.06 -1.66 -16.71
C ALA A 328 -0.14 -0.20 -16.24
N TYR A 329 0.90 0.31 -15.56
CA TYR A 329 0.97 1.72 -15.18
C TYR A 329 0.99 2.64 -16.40
N ASN A 330 1.80 2.31 -17.41
CA ASN A 330 1.89 3.10 -18.63
C ASN A 330 0.54 3.23 -19.36
N ASN A 331 -0.14 2.10 -19.59
CA ASN A 331 -1.44 2.08 -20.28
C ASN A 331 -2.52 2.84 -19.49
N LYS A 332 -2.57 2.65 -18.15
CA LYS A 332 -3.49 3.40 -17.28
C LYS A 332 -3.23 4.91 -17.39
N LEU A 333 -1.97 5.32 -17.36
CA LEU A 333 -1.58 6.72 -17.41
C LEU A 333 -1.89 7.38 -18.76
N ILE A 334 -1.57 6.71 -19.88
CA ILE A 334 -1.93 7.19 -21.23
C ILE A 334 -3.44 7.44 -21.32
N ARG A 335 -4.25 6.47 -20.89
CA ARG A 335 -5.72 6.60 -20.89
C ARG A 335 -6.19 7.75 -20.01
N SER A 336 -5.61 7.91 -18.83
CA SER A 336 -5.93 9.00 -17.91
C SER A 336 -5.59 10.38 -18.49
N ILE A 337 -4.44 10.51 -19.16
CA ILE A 337 -4.02 11.75 -19.83
C ILE A 337 -4.98 12.09 -20.97
N GLN A 338 -5.30 11.13 -21.85
CA GLN A 338 -6.26 11.32 -22.95
C GLN A 338 -7.66 11.72 -22.44
N ASN A 339 -8.12 11.07 -21.37
CA ASN A 339 -9.39 11.41 -20.73
C ASN A 339 -9.37 12.83 -20.13
N LYS A 340 -8.25 13.24 -19.53
CA LYS A 340 -8.10 14.58 -18.96
C LYS A 340 -8.09 15.65 -20.05
N GLU A 341 -7.33 15.45 -21.13
CA GLU A 341 -7.31 16.33 -22.30
C GLU A 341 -8.72 16.53 -22.84
N SER A 342 -9.45 15.43 -23.09
CA SER A 342 -10.81 15.46 -23.60
C SER A 342 -11.80 16.20 -22.69
N LYS A 343 -11.58 16.19 -21.37
CA LYS A 343 -12.41 16.93 -20.41
C LYS A 343 -12.12 18.43 -20.46
N LEU A 344 -10.85 18.81 -20.57
CA LEU A 344 -10.43 20.21 -20.56
C LEU A 344 -10.74 20.92 -21.88
N VAL A 345 -10.74 20.22 -23.02
CA VAL A 345 -11.11 20.79 -24.33
C VAL A 345 -12.63 21.09 -24.45
N ARG A 346 -13.46 20.48 -23.59
CA ARG A 346 -14.93 20.65 -23.60
C ARG A 346 -15.42 21.77 -22.68
N VAL A 347 -14.51 22.38 -21.92
CA VAL A 347 -14.73 23.55 -21.06
C VAL A 347 -14.19 24.76 -21.79
#